data_AF-A0A3D3W9F5-F1
#
_entry.id   AF-A0A3D3W9F5-F1
#
_cell.length_a   1.000
_cell.length_b   1.000
_cell.length_c   1.000
_cell.angle_alpha   90.00
_cell.angle_beta   90.00
_cell.angle_gamma   90.00
#
_symmetry.space_group_name_H-M   'P 1'
#
loop_
_entity.id
_entity.type
_entity.pdbx_description
1 polymer ?
#
loop_
_entity_poly.entity_id
_entity_poly.type
_entity_poly.pdbx_seq_one_letter_code
_entity_poly.pdbx_strand_id
1 'polypeptide(L)' 'MRMYDIIMKKRNGGALSQDEIGFVISGYTKGEIPDYQIAAWLMAIYFQEMNDQETAWLT' A
#
# COMPACT_ATOMS: atom_id res chain seq x y z
N MET A 1 -0.30 -9.84 8.32
CA MET A 1 -0.87 -8.49 8.08
C MET A 1 -2.05 -8.61 7.14
N ARG A 2 -3.10 -7.82 7.31
CA ARG A 2 -4.21 -7.76 6.36
C ARG A 2 -4.06 -6.51 5.49
N MET A 3 -4.50 -6.58 4.24
CA MET A 3 -4.49 -5.42 3.34
C MET A 3 -5.26 -4.22 3.90
N TYR A 4 -6.33 -4.48 4.66
CA TYR A 4 -7.09 -3.44 5.35
C TYR A 4 -6.23 -2.59 6.31
N ASP A 5 -5.30 -3.22 7.04
CA ASP A 5 -4.45 -2.52 8.01
C ASP A 5 -3.51 -1.54 7.29
N ILE A 6 -3.00 -1.93 6.12
CA ILE A 6 -2.11 -1.11 5.28
C ILE A 6 -2.87 0.08 4.71
N ILE A 7 -4.08 -0.13 4.17
CA ILE A 7 -4.95 0.96 3.69
C ILE A 7 -5.25 1.93 4.82
N MET A 8 -5.65 1.42 6.00
CA MET A 8 -5.97 2.24 7.16
C MET A 8 -4.77 3.07 7.62
N LYS A 9 -3.59 2.44 7.69
CA LYS A 9 -2.34 3.11 8.06
C LYS A 9 -2.01 4.23 7.09
N LYS A 10 -2.04 3.96 5.78
CA LYS A 10 -1.73 4.98 4.77
C LYS A 10 -2.78 6.09 4.76
N ARG A 11 -4.07 5.77 4.86
CA ARG A 11 -5.17 6.73 4.94
C ARG A 11 -5.03 7.70 6.11
N ASN A 12 -4.46 7.26 7.23
CA ASN A 12 -4.22 8.09 8.40
C ASN A 12 -2.89 8.88 8.32
N GLY A 13 -2.20 8.85 7.18
CA GLY A 13 -0.91 9.54 6.98
C GLY A 13 0.31 8.79 7.54
N GLY A 14 0.15 7.51 7.90
CA GLY A 14 1.26 6.68 8.36
C GLY A 14 2.17 6.25 7.19
N ALA A 15 3.48 6.33 7.40
CA ALA A 15 4.46 5.79 6.46
C ALA A 15 4.44 4.25 6.47
N LEU A 16 4.46 3.66 5.28
CA LEU A 16 4.55 2.23 5.08
C LEU A 16 6.00 1.76 5.21
N SER A 17 6.21 0.54 5.68
CA SER A 17 7.52 -0.13 5.65
C SER A 17 7.74 -0.85 4.33
N GLN A 18 9.00 -1.20 4.06
CA GLN A 18 9.37 -2.02 2.90
C GLN A 18 8.59 -3.34 2.84
N ASP A 19 8.45 -4.02 3.98
CA ASP A 19 7.73 -5.29 4.09
C ASP A 19 6.22 -5.12 3.79
N GLU A 20 5.63 -4.00 4.23
CA GLU A 20 4.23 -3.67 3.93
C GLU A 20 4.02 -3.45 2.43
N ILE A 21 4.88 -2.68 1.78
CA ILE A 21 4.80 -2.44 0.33
C ILE A 21 5.02 -3.74 -0.43
N GLY A 22 6.03 -4.54 -0.05
CA GLY A 22 6.29 -5.85 -0.65
C GLY A 22 5.13 -6.83 -0.50
N PHE A 23 4.43 -6.81 0.64
CA PHE A 23 3.21 -7.58 0.85
C PHE A 23 2.10 -7.18 -0.13
N VAL A 24 1.87 -5.87 -0.33
CA VAL A 24 0.83 -5.39 -1.27
C VAL A 24 1.15 -5.82 -2.70
N ILE A 25 2.39 -5.61 -3.14
CA ILE A 25 2.81 -5.94 -4.51
C ILE A 25 2.76 -7.45 -4.75
N SER A 26 3.30 -8.24 -3.82
CA SER A 26 3.30 -9.70 -3.96
C SER A 26 1.87 -10.27 -3.91
N GLY A 27 1.02 -9.75 -3.02
CA GLY A 27 -0.36 -10.19 -2.93
C GLY A 27 -1.18 -9.82 -4.17
N TYR A 28 -0.92 -8.65 -4.76
CA TYR A 28 -1.59 -8.23 -5.99
C TYR A 28 -1.16 -9.07 -7.20
N THR A 29 0.14 -9.26 -7.38
CA THR A 29 0.70 -10.06 -8.49
C THR A 29 0.31 -11.54 -8.44
N LYS A 30 0.02 -12.07 -7.24
CA LYS A 30 -0.51 -13.43 -7.05
C LYS A 30 -2.04 -13.53 -7.17
N GLY A 31 -2.74 -12.41 -7.32
CA GLY A 31 -4.21 -12.38 -7.35
C GLY A 31 -4.87 -12.62 -5.99
N GLU A 32 -4.13 -12.54 -4.89
CA GLU A 32 -4.63 -12.71 -3.52
C GLU A 32 -5.29 -11.43 -3.00
N ILE A 33 -4.88 -10.27 -3.51
CA ILE A 33 -5.47 -8.96 -3.18
C ILE A 33 -6.39 -8.52 -4.31
N PRO A 34 -7.70 -8.36 -4.05
CA PRO A 34 -8.65 -7.89 -5.05
C PRO A 34 -8.38 -6.45 -5.52
N ASP A 35 -8.74 -6.16 -6.76
CA ASP A 35 -8.56 -4.83 -7.39
C ASP A 35 -9.16 -3.68 -6.56
N TYR A 36 -10.31 -3.90 -5.91
CA TYR A 36 -10.96 -2.87 -5.10
C TYR A 36 -10.12 -2.44 -3.89
N GLN A 37 -9.31 -3.34 -3.33
CA GLN A 37 -8.41 -2.99 -2.22
C GLN A 37 -7.20 -2.21 -2.71
N ILE A 38 -6.68 -2.55 -3.88
CA ILE A 38 -5.60 -1.78 -4.52
C ILE A 38 -6.09 -0.39 -4.90
N ALA A 39 -7.27 -0.26 -5.50
CA ALA A 39 -7.86 1.04 -5.81
C ALA A 39 -8.02 1.92 -4.56
N ALA A 40 -8.49 1.34 -3.45
CA ALA A 40 -8.60 2.05 -2.17
C ALA A 40 -7.23 2.47 -1.60
N TRP A 41 -6.21 1.63 -1.74
CA TRP A 41 -4.84 1.95 -1.32
C TRP A 41 -4.22 3.06 -2.16
N LEU A 42 -4.37 3.00 -3.48
CA LEU A 42 -3.92 4.05 -4.40
C LEU A 42 -4.62 5.38 -4.13
N MET A 43 -5.91 5.37 -3.78
CA MET A 43 -6.62 6.60 -3.38
C MET A 43 -6.09 7.16 -2.07
N ALA A 44 -5.72 6.31 -1.11
CA ALA A 44 -5.08 6.74 0.13
C ALA A 44 -3.71 7.37 -0.14
N ILE A 45 -2.89 6.76 -1.01
CA ILE A 45 -1.61 7.31 -1.46
C ILE A 45 -1.80 8.66 -2.17
N TYR A 46 -2.81 8.78 -3.03
CA TYR A 46 -3.08 10.03 -3.74
C TYR A 46 -3.29 11.22 -2.78
N PHE A 47 -3.97 11.00 -1.65
CA PHE A 47 -4.21 12.07 -0.67
C PHE A 47 -3.07 12.27 0.34
N GLN A 48 -2.33 11.22 0.68
CA GLN A 48 -1.33 11.23 1.75
C GLN A 48 0.11 11.23 1.23
N GLU A 49 0.26 11.20 -0.09
CA GLU A 49 1.52 11.10 -0.82
C GLU A 49 2.35 9.87 -0.43
N MET A 50 3.52 9.70 -1.04
CA MET A 50 4.54 8.75 -0.59
C MET A 50 5.84 9.51 -0.39
N ASN A 51 6.59 9.16 0.65
CA ASN A 51 7.93 9.68 0.81
C ASN A 51 8.90 9.01 -0.18
N ASP A 52 10.12 9.55 -0.28
CA ASP A 52 11.14 9.07 -1.21
C ASP A 52 11.47 7.58 -0.99
N GLN A 53 11.47 7.13 0.27
CA GLN A 53 11.79 5.76 0.63
C GLN A 53 10.68 4.78 0.24
N GLU A 54 9.42 5.16 0.50
CA GLU A 54 8.24 4.41 0.07
C GLU A 54 8.21 4.29 -1.47
N THR A 55 8.52 5.38 -2.18
CA THR A 55 8.57 5.41 -3.65
C THR A 55 9.69 4.50 -4.18
N ALA A 56 10.86 4.52 -3.54
CA ALA A 56 11.97 3.64 -3.90
C ALA A 56 11.68 2.16 -3.66
N TRP A 57 10.85 1.82 -2.65
CA TRP A 57 10.43 0.45 -2.38
C TRP A 57 9.31 -0.05 -3.31
N LEU A 58 8.54 0.88 -3.90
CA LEU A 58 7.49 0.57 -4.87
C LEU A 58 8.03 0.35 -6.29
N THR A 59 9.20 0.93 -6.60
CA THR A 59 9.89 0.80 -7.89
C THR A 59 10.62 -0.52 -8.00
#